data_AF-A0A7G2JPG6-F1
#
_entry.id   AF-A0A7G2JPG6-F1
#
_cell.length_a   1.000
_cell.length_b   1.000
_cell.length_c   1.000
_cell.angle_alpha   90.00
_cell.angle_beta   90.00
_cell.angle_gamma   90.00
#
_symmetry.space_group_name_H-M   'P 1'
#
loop_
_entity.id
_entity.type
_entity.pdbx_description
1 polymer ?
#
loop_
_entity_poly.entity_id
_entity_poly.type
_entity_poly.pdbx_seq_one_letter_code
_entity_poly.pdbx_strand_id
1 'polypeptide(L)'
;MTNEDKLPQLLEHMVLNLRMLYARSTLVEKALAHIIAENADLKSNIIKQLQIVNATTERDKIDLEEARMHLIEVINSVPIKK
;
A
#
# COMPACT_ATOMS: atom_id res chain seq x y z
N MET A 1 9.92 -0.52 -39.49
CA MET A 1 9.83 -0.57 -38.02
C MET A 1 9.40 -1.97 -37.64
N THR A 2 10.32 -2.78 -37.13
CA THR A 2 9.98 -4.09 -36.57
C THR A 2 9.25 -3.89 -35.24
N ASN A 3 8.59 -4.93 -34.73
CA ASN A 3 7.92 -4.85 -33.42
C ASN A 3 8.93 -4.61 -32.27
N GLU A 4 10.20 -4.97 -32.46
CA GLU A 4 11.29 -4.73 -31.51
C GLU A 4 11.62 -3.23 -31.37
N ASP A 5 11.52 -2.44 -32.44
CA ASP A 5 11.74 -0.98 -32.40
C ASP A 5 10.70 -0.25 -31.53
N LYS A 6 9.53 -0.87 -31.30
CA LYS A 6 8.42 -0.31 -30.50
C LYS A 6 8.43 -0.78 -29.04
N LEU A 7 9.18 -1.83 -28.71
CA LEU A 7 9.23 -2.40 -27.37
C LEU A 7 9.75 -1.39 -26.32
N PRO A 8 10.81 -0.60 -26.56
CA PRO A 8 11.27 0.39 -25.58
C PRO A 8 10.21 1.45 -25.23
N GLN A 9 9.47 1.94 -26.23
CA GLN A 9 8.41 2.93 -26.03
C GLN A 9 7.24 2.35 -25.25
N LEU A 10 6.86 1.09 -25.53
CA LEU A 10 5.83 0.40 -24.77
C LEU A 10 6.24 0.22 -23.29
N LEU A 11 7.48 -0.20 -23.04
CA LEU A 11 8.01 -0.36 -21.68
C LEU A 11 8.06 0.98 -20.94
N GLU A 12 8.46 2.06 -21.61
CA GLU A 12 8.42 3.42 -21.05
C GLU A 12 7.00 3.79 -20.59
N HIS A 13 6.00 3.61 -21.45
CA HIS A 13 4.61 3.87 -21.11
C HIS A 13 4.12 3.01 -19.94
N MET A 14 4.48 1.72 -19.91
CA MET A 14 4.13 0.83 -18.80
C MET A 14 4.75 1.29 -17.48
N VAL A 15 6.04 1.67 -17.48
CA VAL A 15 6.73 2.18 -16.28
C VAL A 15 6.09 3.49 -15.81
N LEU A 16 5.77 4.42 -16.71
CA LEU A 16 5.09 5.66 -16.36
C LEU A 16 3.71 5.40 -15.75
N ASN A 17 2.94 4.46 -16.31
CA ASN A 17 1.64 4.08 -15.79
C ASN A 17 1.75 3.43 -14.40
N LEU A 18 2.70 2.52 -14.19
CA LEU A 18 2.95 1.92 -12.89
C LEU A 18 3.34 2.96 -11.85
N ARG A 19 4.18 3.93 -12.21
CA ARG A 19 4.55 5.05 -11.32
C ARG A 19 3.35 5.91 -10.93
N MET A 20 2.45 6.18 -11.87
CA MET A 20 1.21 6.93 -11.59
C MET A 20 0.27 6.14 -10.67
N LEU A 21 0.12 4.83 -10.88
CA LEU A 21 -0.68 3.97 -10.01
C LEU A 21 -0.11 3.94 -8.60
N TYR A 22 1.21 3.72 -8.46
CA TYR A 22 1.90 3.75 -7.18
C TYR A 22 1.67 5.09 -6.44
N ALA A 23 1.87 6.22 -7.11
CA ALA A 23 1.67 7.54 -6.51
C ALA A 23 0.23 7.75 -6.03
N ARG A 24 -0.77 7.30 -6.80
CA ARG A 24 -2.19 7.39 -6.41
C ARG A 24 -2.51 6.49 -5.23
N SER A 25 -2.01 5.25 -5.22
CA SER A 25 -2.18 4.34 -4.08
C SER A 25 -1.59 4.93 -2.79
N THR A 26 -0.38 5.49 -2.85
CA THR A 26 0.23 6.15 -1.68
C THR A 26 -0.60 7.33 -1.16
N LEU A 27 -1.24 8.12 -2.05
CA LEU A 27 -2.13 9.20 -1.62
C LEU A 27 -3.38 8.67 -0.89
N VAL A 28 -3.97 7.59 -1.40
CA VAL A 28 -5.13 6.93 -0.76
C VAL A 28 -4.75 6.37 0.61
N GLU A 29 -3.61 5.68 0.72
CA GLU A 29 -3.11 5.13 1.98
C GLU A 29 -2.90 6.23 3.05
N LYS A 30 -2.31 7.37 2.67
CA LYS A 30 -2.13 8.52 3.55
C LYS A 30 -3.45 9.14 3.99
N ALA A 31 -4.40 9.29 3.06
CA ALA A 31 -5.73 9.81 3.38
C ALA A 31 -6.45 8.90 4.39
N LEU A 32 -6.38 7.58 4.17
CA LEU A 32 -6.92 6.59 5.11
C LEU A 32 -6.27 6.70 6.48
N ALA A 33 -4.95 6.79 6.56
CA ALA A 33 -4.23 6.94 7.82
C ALA A 33 -4.65 8.22 8.57
N HIS A 34 -4.87 9.32 7.85
CA HIS A 34 -5.38 10.56 8.45
C HIS A 34 -6.79 10.42 9.01
N ILE A 35 -7.71 9.76 8.28
CA ILE A 35 -9.08 9.51 8.76
C ILE A 35 -9.06 8.62 10.01
N ILE A 36 -8.29 7.54 9.99
CA ILE A 36 -8.17 6.62 11.12
C ILE A 36 -7.59 7.34 12.35
N ALA A 37 -6.62 8.22 12.16
CA ALA A 37 -5.96 8.96 13.25
C ALA A 37 -6.86 10.00 13.94
N GLU A 38 -8.05 10.31 13.40
CA GLU A 38 -9.05 11.15 14.08
C GLU A 38 -9.71 10.43 15.27
N ASN A 39 -9.60 9.09 15.32
CA ASN A 39 -10.14 8.28 16.41
C ASN A 39 -9.05 7.34 16.96
N ALA A 40 -8.52 7.68 18.13
CA ALA A 40 -7.43 6.96 18.77
C ALA A 40 -7.74 5.47 19.03
N ASP A 41 -8.97 5.18 19.49
CA ASP A 41 -9.41 3.82 19.80
C ASP A 41 -9.54 2.99 18.52
N LEU A 42 -10.13 3.56 17.48
CA LEU A 42 -10.23 2.93 16.16
C LEU A 42 -8.84 2.63 15.59
N LYS A 43 -7.92 3.61 15.64
CA LYS A 43 -6.54 3.44 15.19
C LYS A 43 -5.85 2.28 15.92
N SER A 44 -5.93 2.25 17.24
CA SER A 44 -5.35 1.20 18.07
C SER A 44 -5.95 -0.17 17.75
N ASN A 45 -7.26 -0.26 17.60
CA ASN A 45 -7.95 -1.50 17.27
C ASN A 45 -7.56 -2.01 15.88
N ILE A 46 -7.50 -1.17 14.86
CA ILE A 46 -7.10 -1.56 13.51
C ILE A 46 -5.67 -2.13 13.51
N ILE A 47 -4.72 -1.48 14.17
CA ILE A 47 -3.33 -1.97 14.26
C ILE A 47 -3.29 -3.36 14.90
N LYS A 48 -4.02 -3.56 16.01
CA LYS A 48 -4.10 -4.88 16.68
C LYS A 48 -4.71 -5.95 15.78
N GLN A 49 -5.76 -5.62 15.03
CA GLN A 49 -6.38 -6.56 14.10
C GLN A 49 -5.43 -6.90 12.95
N LEU A 50 -4.73 -5.90 12.39
CA LEU A 50 -3.73 -6.15 11.35
C LEU A 50 -2.65 -7.13 11.81
N GLN A 51 -2.13 -6.98 13.03
CA GLN A 51 -1.09 -7.87 13.59
C GLN A 51 -1.48 -9.35 13.66
N ILE A 52 -2.77 -9.68 13.66
CA ILE A 52 -3.26 -11.07 13.70
C ILE A 52 -3.77 -11.59 12.36
N VAL A 53 -3.83 -10.74 11.32
CA VAL A 53 -4.20 -11.15 9.95
C VAL A 53 -3.09 -12.04 9.40
N ASN A 54 -3.42 -13.29 9.07
CA ASN A 54 -2.48 -14.28 8.55
C ASN A 54 -2.98 -14.88 7.24
N ALA A 55 -2.05 -15.32 6.39
CA ALA A 55 -2.38 -15.90 5.10
C ALA A 55 -2.89 -17.32 5.27
N THR A 56 -3.85 -17.70 4.43
CA THR A 56 -4.39 -19.05 4.39
C THR A 56 -3.47 -20.03 3.64
N THR A 57 -2.58 -19.52 2.79
CA THR A 57 -1.63 -20.32 2.01
C THR A 57 -0.21 -19.81 2.21
N GLU A 58 0.78 -20.70 2.07
CA GLU A 58 2.20 -20.30 2.11
C GLU A 58 2.59 -19.41 0.93
N ARG A 59 1.88 -19.50 -0.21
CA ARG A 59 2.12 -18.65 -1.39
C ARG A 59 1.81 -17.19 -1.09
N ASP A 60 0.68 -16.93 -0.42
CA ASP A 60 0.20 -15.57 -0.15
C ASP A 60 0.81 -14.99 1.13
N LYS A 61 1.55 -15.80 1.88
CA LYS A 61 2.09 -15.44 3.20
C LYS A 61 3.06 -14.28 3.14
N ILE A 62 3.99 -14.31 2.19
CA ILE A 62 5.00 -13.25 2.02
C ILE A 62 4.31 -11.96 1.59
N ASP A 63 3.50 -12.01 0.53
CA ASP A 63 2.79 -10.84 0.00
C ASP A 63 1.87 -10.19 1.05
N LEU A 64 1.15 -11.01 1.82
CA LEU A 64 0.28 -10.52 2.89
C LEU A 64 1.09 -9.95 4.06
N GLU A 65 2.19 -10.59 4.44
CA GLU A 65 3.05 -10.12 5.52
C GLU A 65 3.67 -8.76 5.18
N GLU A 66 4.20 -8.60 3.98
CA GLU A 66 4.73 -7.33 3.49
C GLU A 66 3.65 -6.24 3.43
N ALA A 67 2.48 -6.55 2.85
CA ALA A 67 1.37 -5.60 2.76
C ALA A 67 0.85 -5.17 4.13
N ARG A 68 0.74 -6.12 5.08
CA ARG A 68 0.33 -5.85 6.47
C ARG A 68 1.33 -4.93 7.17
N MET A 69 2.63 -5.25 7.06
CA MET A 69 3.68 -4.44 7.71
C MET A 69 3.69 -3.02 7.17
N HIS A 70 3.64 -2.86 5.83
CA HIS A 70 3.53 -1.55 5.19
C HIS A 70 2.33 -0.74 5.69
N LEU A 71 1.15 -1.35 5.75
CA LEU A 71 -0.06 -0.64 6.19
C LEU A 71 0.02 -0.22 7.67
N ILE A 72 0.60 -1.05 8.54
CA ILE A 72 0.85 -0.71 9.95
C ILE A 72 1.80 0.50 10.04
N GLU A 73 2.87 0.51 9.26
CA GLU A 73 3.83 1.62 9.21
C GLU A 73 3.16 2.92 8.75
N VAL A 74 2.37 2.87 7.67
CA VAL A 74 1.65 4.03 7.16
C VAL A 74 0.67 4.58 8.21
N ILE A 75 -0.13 3.74 8.86
CA ILE A 75 -1.06 4.17 9.89
C ILE A 75 -0.32 4.76 11.11
N ASN A 76 0.82 4.17 11.50
CA ASN A 76 1.63 4.67 12.61
C ASN A 76 2.32 5.99 12.31
N SER A 77 2.66 6.26 11.05
CA SER A 77 3.33 7.50 10.62
C SER A 77 2.51 8.78 10.89
N VAL A 78 1.19 8.64 11.01
CA VAL A 78 0.28 9.77 11.29
C VAL A 78 0.00 9.88 12.79
N PRO A 79 0.36 10.97 13.48
CA PRO A 79 0.04 11.13 14.90
C PRO A 79 -1.47 11.25 15.11
N ILE A 80 -1.95 10.79 16.27
CA ILE A 80 -3.34 10.98 16.69
C ILE A 80 -3.60 12.50 16.83
N LYS A 81 -4.72 12.97 16.29
CA LYS A 81 -5.14 14.37 16.51
C LYS A 81 -5.58 14.51 17.98
N LYS A 82 -4.93 15.42 18.71
CA LYS A 82 -5.26 15.77 20.10
C LYS A 82 -6.58 16.52 20.19
#